data_AF-A0A963TUS0-F1
#
_entry.id   AF-A0A963TUS0-F1
#
_cell.length_a   1.000
_cell.length_b   1.000
_cell.length_c   1.000
_cell.angle_alpha   90.00
_cell.angle_beta   90.00
_cell.angle_gamma   90.00
#
_symmetry.space_group_name_H-M   'P 1'
#
loop_
_entity.id
_entity.type
_entity.pdbx_description
1 polymer ?
#
loop_
_entity_poly.entity_id
_entity_poly.type
_entity_poly.pdbx_seq_one_letter_code
_entity_poly.pdbx_strand_id
1 'polypeptide(L)' 'RHADCVMENLIGDDVDRLAELAAEAGAVVHLYGKAEARPGRKMGHVNYLKFPKTA' A
#
# COMPACT_ATOMS: atom_id res chain seq x y z
N ARG A 1 16.31 -1.13 -12.10
CA ARG A 1 15.37 -0.23 -11.39
C ARG A 1 14.14 -0.04 -12.27
N HIS A 2 12.93 -0.32 -11.78
CA HIS A 2 11.70 -0.28 -12.57
C HIS A 2 10.93 1.05 -12.44
N ALA A 3 10.77 1.57 -11.22
CA ALA A 3 10.14 2.86 -10.95
C ALA A 3 10.68 3.45 -9.63
N ASP A 4 10.49 4.75 -9.43
CA ASP A 4 10.65 5.39 -8.12
C ASP A 4 9.37 5.25 -7.30
N CYS A 5 9.51 4.87 -6.03
CA CYS A 5 8.38 4.78 -5.13
C CYS A 5 8.75 5.03 -3.67
N VAL A 6 7.73 5.27 -2.84
CA VAL A 6 7.79 5.15 -1.38
C VAL A 6 6.88 3.99 -0.98
N MET A 7 7.32 3.15 -0.05
CA MET A 7 6.60 1.97 0.39
C MET A 7 6.13 2.15 1.83
N GLU A 8 4.84 1.90 2.09
CA GLU A 8 4.22 1.88 3.43
C GLU A 8 3.74 0.46 3.76
N ASN A 9 4.05 -0.02 4.98
CA ASN A 9 3.56 -1.31 5.45
C ASN A 9 2.10 -1.15 5.88
N LEU A 10 1.25 -2.12 5.53
CA LEU A 10 -0.09 -2.23 6.11
C LEU A 10 -0.03 -3.17 7.31
N ILE A 11 -0.22 -2.66 8.53
CA ILE A 11 -0.14 -3.38 9.80
C ILE A 11 -1.54 -3.51 10.41
N GLY A 12 -1.92 -4.74 10.76
CA GLY A 12 -3.19 -5.05 11.40
C GLY A 12 -4.35 -4.42 10.63
N ASP A 13 -4.96 -3.46 11.30
CA ASP A 13 -6.18 -2.73 10.97
C ASP A 13 -5.99 -1.75 9.80
N ASP A 14 -4.74 -1.46 9.37
CA ASP A 14 -4.47 -0.63 8.18
C ASP A 14 -5.12 -1.17 6.90
N VAL A 15 -5.48 -2.46 6.87
CA VAL A 15 -6.22 -3.06 5.74
C VAL A 15 -7.63 -2.50 5.58
N ASP A 16 -8.19 -1.84 6.60
CA ASP A 16 -9.51 -1.23 6.49
C ASP A 16 -9.49 -0.01 5.54
N ARG A 17 -8.30 0.55 5.29
CA ARG A 17 -8.05 1.65 4.32
C ARG A 17 -8.00 1.18 2.86
N LEU A 18 -8.17 -0.11 2.57
CA LEU A 18 -7.93 -0.66 1.22
C LEU A 18 -8.75 0.02 0.12
N ALA A 19 -10.00 0.38 0.38
CA ALA A 19 -10.84 1.05 -0.60
C ALA A 19 -10.29 2.43 -0.98
N GLU A 20 -9.81 3.19 0.01
CA GLU A 20 -9.19 4.50 -0.18
C GLU A 20 -7.88 4.37 -0.95
N LEU A 21 -7.02 3.43 -0.53
CA LEU A 21 -5.74 3.15 -1.17
C LEU A 21 -5.90 2.69 -2.62
N ALA A 22 -6.91 1.88 -2.92
CA ALA A 22 -7.19 1.43 -4.28
C ALA A 22 -7.69 2.56 -5.20
N ALA A 23 -8.29 3.61 -4.62
CA ALA A 23 -8.73 4.80 -5.35
C ALA A 23 -7.60 5.84 -5.53
N GLU A 24 -6.52 5.74 -4.77
CA GLU A 24 -5.42 6.71 -4.81
C GLU A 24 -4.54 6.52 -6.06
N ALA A 25 -4.35 7.60 -6.82
CA ALA A 25 -3.56 7.57 -8.03
C ALA A 25 -2.09 7.21 -7.74
N GLY A 26 -1.61 6.13 -8.36
CA GLY A 26 -0.24 5.66 -8.18
C GLY A 26 -0.01 4.82 -6.93
N ALA A 27 -1.04 4.52 -6.15
CA ALA A 27 -0.98 3.54 -5.08
C ALA A 27 -1.11 2.12 -5.67
N VAL A 28 -0.14 1.26 -5.34
CA VAL A 28 -0.11 -0.15 -5.76
C VAL A 28 -0.09 -1.02 -4.52
N VAL A 29 -1.24 -1.62 -4.22
CA VAL A 29 -1.46 -2.43 -3.02
C VAL A 29 -1.08 -3.90 -3.27
N HIS A 30 -0.37 -4.50 -2.31
CA HIS A 30 -0.08 -5.93 -2.28
C HIS A 30 -0.42 -6.54 -0.92
N LEU A 31 -1.45 -7.39 -0.90
CA LEU A 31 -1.89 -8.14 0.28
C LEU A 31 -1.24 -9.53 0.33
N TYR A 32 -0.93 -10.01 1.54
CA TYR A 32 -0.32 -11.32 1.73
C TYR A 32 -1.33 -12.48 1.87
N GLY A 33 -2.63 -12.22 1.70
CA GLY A 33 -3.65 -13.26 1.78
C GLY A 33 -3.85 -13.87 3.18
N LYS A 34 -3.47 -13.14 4.23
CA LYS A 34 -3.68 -13.58 5.62
C LYS A 34 -5.15 -13.48 5.98
N ALA A 35 -5.73 -14.56 6.52
CA ALA A 35 -7.15 -14.63 6.83
C ALA A 35 -7.64 -13.65 7.91
N GLU A 36 -6.76 -13.19 8.81
CA GLU A 36 -7.14 -12.38 9.96
C GLU A 36 -6.14 -11.23 10.20
N ALA A 37 -6.64 -10.00 10.27
CA ALA A 37 -5.89 -8.84 10.72
C ALA A 37 -5.71 -8.86 12.24
N ARG A 38 -4.51 -8.54 12.73
CA ARG A 38 -4.22 -8.44 14.17
C ARG A 38 -3.27 -7.26 14.43
N PRO A 39 -3.36 -6.59 15.58
CA PRO A 39 -2.43 -5.52 15.95
C PRO A 39 -0.96 -5.95 15.79
N GLY A 40 -0.15 -5.11 15.15
CA GLY A 40 1.28 -5.38 14.89
C GLY A 40 1.57 -6.40 13.79
N ARG A 41 0.56 -7.07 13.21
CA ARG A 41 0.77 -8.08 12.15
C ARG A 41 0.85 -7.40 10.80
N LYS A 42 1.96 -7.55 10.08
CA LYS A 42 2.07 -7.05 8.69
C LYS A 42 1.12 -7.80 7.76
N MET A 43 0.12 -7.12 7.22
CA MET A 43 -0.91 -7.68 6.35
C MET A 43 -0.59 -7.51 4.86
N GLY A 44 0.22 -6.51 4.53
CA GLY A 44 0.64 -6.23 3.16
C GLY A 44 1.56 -5.03 3.10
N HIS A 45 1.60 -4.40 1.95
CA HIS A 45 2.20 -3.08 1.74
C HIS A 45 1.52 -2.36 0.59
N VAL A 46 1.69 -1.04 0.56
CA VAL A 46 1.35 -0.19 -0.58
C VAL A 46 2.62 0.50 -1.08
N ASN A 47 2.79 0.55 -2.39
CA ASN A 47 3.82 1.36 -3.04
C ASN A 47 3.16 2.58 -3.67
N TYR A 48 3.67 3.77 -3.36
CA TYR A 48 3.28 5.03 -3.98
C TYR A 48 4.29 5.39 -5.06
N LEU A 49 3.89 5.31 -6.33
CA LEU A 49 4.73 5.65 -7.47
C LEU A 49 5.01 7.16 -7.50
N LYS A 50 6.28 7.53 -7.65
CA LYS A 50 6.65 8.93 -7.87
C LYS A 50 6.54 9.24 -9.36
N PHE A 51 5.57 10.05 -9.73
CA PHE A 51 5.49 10.60 -11.08
C PHE A 51 6.38 11.84 -11.18
N PRO A 52 7.07 12.06 -12.31
CA PRO A 52 7.73 13.33 -12.56
C PRO A 52 6.69 14.45 -12.51
N LYS A 53 6.96 15.52 -11.77
CA LYS A 53 6.14 16.74 -11.86
C LYS A 53 6.29 17.24 -13.29
N THR A 54 5.19 17.26 -14.04
CA THR A 54 5.14 17.99 -15.31
C THR A 54 5.46 19.45 -14.98
N ALA A 55 6.48 19.99 -15.66
CA ALA A 55 6.89 21.39 -15.51
C ALA A 55 5.82 22.35 -16.02
#